data_AF-A0A6N7A738-F1
#
_entry.id   AF-A0A6N7A738-F1
#
_cell.length_a   1.000
_cell.length_b   1.000
_cell.length_c   1.000
_cell.angle_alpha   90.00
_cell.angle_beta   90.00
_cell.angle_gamma   90.00
#
_symmetry.space_group_name_H-M   'P 1'
#
loop_
_entity.id
_entity.type
_entity.pdbx_description
1 polymer ?
#
loop_
_entity_poly.entity_id
_entity_poly.type
_entity_poly.pdbx_seq_one_letter_code
_entity_poly.pdbx_strand_id
1 'polypeptide(L)'
;MTRHVIVGTGVAGMSAAATLRTLDRAAEIILVSEDPHGFYSRPGLAYYLTGELPEKQLYIYNKKDWQDLNLRHVRARAANLLPGEHRLDLGPAGALTYDRLLLATGSTAVQLNIPGADLQGVVKLDDFEDTRGIIRLARRAKAAVVVGGGVIAVELAEGLTALGLEVHYFLRGDRYWPNVLDEKESRLIERRLAGHGVVLHHRTEAAEMLGKRGKVTGVRTTKGETIRCGIVAVGIGVRPRVELAQAAGLATERGILVDEYLQTSAADVFAAGDVTEVHDPLTGSSSIDTLWHPARRQGEAAARNMAGQRQPFRRLAAVNVLRLAGVMTTIIGSVGSGTDDDLVSVARGSSETWRQLPNTIAMESGAEINHLRLMIGETALVGALVMGDQKLSLPLQEMVATRMDITPIRDRLLQPEAPLGQIVMDFWSTIK
;
A
#
# COMPACT_ATOMS: atom_id res chain seq x y z
N MET A 1 17.30 -18.11 -26.24
CA MET A 1 17.22 -17.86 -24.79
C MET A 1 16.51 -16.53 -24.64
N THR A 2 15.29 -16.54 -24.11
CA THR A 2 14.50 -15.30 -23.98
C THR A 2 15.08 -14.44 -22.87
N ARG A 3 15.26 -13.15 -23.15
CA ARG A 3 15.75 -12.15 -22.20
C ARG A 3 14.59 -11.34 -21.63
N HIS A 4 14.36 -11.50 -20.34
CA HIS A 4 13.42 -10.69 -19.57
C HIS A 4 14.17 -9.62 -18.77
N VAL A 5 13.80 -8.36 -18.96
CA VAL A 5 14.28 -7.24 -18.15
C VAL A 5 13.16 -6.76 -17.23
N ILE A 6 13.43 -6.68 -15.94
CA ILE A 6 12.47 -6.24 -14.92
C ILE A 6 13.03 -4.98 -14.25
N VAL A 7 12.31 -3.87 -14.36
CA VAL A 7 12.68 -2.58 -13.76
C VAL A 7 11.94 -2.44 -12.42
N GLY A 8 12.67 -2.60 -11.32
CA GLY A 8 12.15 -2.55 -9.95
C GLY A 8 12.29 -3.88 -9.21
N THR A 9 12.83 -3.82 -8.00
CA THR A 9 13.06 -4.98 -7.12
C THR A 9 12.02 -5.10 -6.00
N GLY A 10 10.86 -4.44 -6.12
CA GLY A 10 9.73 -4.60 -5.20
C GLY A 10 9.03 -5.95 -5.36
N VAL A 11 7.93 -6.16 -4.61
CA VAL A 11 7.20 -7.44 -4.62
C VAL A 11 6.71 -7.85 -6.02
N ALA A 12 6.22 -6.91 -6.82
CA ALA A 12 5.77 -7.20 -8.17
C ALA A 12 6.93 -7.72 -9.06
N GLY A 13 8.07 -7.03 -9.06
CA GLY A 13 9.24 -7.41 -9.84
C GLY A 13 9.85 -8.74 -9.38
N MET A 14 9.97 -8.96 -8.07
CA MET A 14 10.49 -10.22 -7.54
C MET A 14 9.57 -11.41 -7.79
N SER A 15 8.26 -11.23 -7.63
CA SER A 15 7.29 -12.27 -7.95
C SER A 15 7.26 -12.60 -9.44
N ALA A 16 7.44 -11.61 -10.31
CA ALA A 16 7.62 -11.84 -11.72
C ALA A 16 8.90 -12.64 -12.02
N ALA A 17 10.04 -12.25 -11.44
CA ALA A 17 11.31 -12.94 -11.62
C ALA A 17 11.25 -14.42 -11.18
N ALA A 18 10.68 -14.68 -9.99
CA ALA A 18 10.51 -16.03 -9.47
C ALA A 18 9.56 -16.88 -10.34
N THR A 19 8.48 -16.26 -10.83
CA THR A 19 7.53 -16.93 -11.72
C THR A 19 8.19 -17.27 -13.07
N LEU A 20 8.88 -16.32 -13.70
CA LEU A 20 9.61 -16.53 -14.94
C LEU A 20 10.63 -17.66 -14.81
N ARG A 21 11.41 -17.70 -13.72
CA ARG A 21 12.38 -18.79 -13.49
C ARG A 21 11.72 -20.16 -13.37
N THR A 22 10.50 -20.22 -12.84
CA THR A 22 9.72 -21.46 -12.75
C THR A 22 9.20 -21.90 -14.12
N LEU A 23 8.78 -20.94 -14.96
CA LEU A 23 8.24 -21.20 -16.29
C LEU A 23 9.32 -21.53 -17.33
N ASP A 24 10.48 -20.88 -17.23
CA ASP A 24 11.64 -21.10 -18.10
C ASP A 24 12.94 -21.09 -17.29
N ARG A 25 13.50 -22.30 -17.09
CA ARG A 25 14.76 -22.51 -16.39
C ARG A 25 15.98 -21.99 -17.16
N ALA A 26 15.86 -21.82 -18.47
CA ALA A 26 16.93 -21.33 -19.33
C ALA A 26 16.87 -19.81 -19.58
N ALA A 27 15.76 -19.14 -19.28
CA ALA A 27 15.62 -17.70 -19.54
C ALA A 27 16.70 -16.83 -18.86
N GLU A 28 17.10 -15.75 -19.54
CA GLU A 28 17.95 -14.71 -18.96
C GLU A 28 17.04 -13.70 -18.26
N ILE A 29 17.15 -13.58 -16.94
CA ILE A 29 16.32 -12.66 -16.15
C ILE A 29 17.23 -11.60 -15.53
N ILE A 30 17.00 -10.34 -15.90
CA ILE A 30 17.79 -9.20 -15.46
C ILE A 30 16.90 -8.30 -14.60
N LEU A 31 17.25 -8.14 -13.32
CA LEU A 31 16.63 -7.19 -12.41
C LEU A 31 17.42 -5.89 -12.39
N VAL A 32 16.73 -4.77 -12.64
CA VAL A 32 17.31 -3.42 -12.63
C VAL A 32 16.72 -2.64 -11.47
N SER A 33 17.55 -2.12 -10.57
CA SER A 33 17.11 -1.25 -9.48
C SER A 33 18.24 -0.37 -8.97
N GLU A 34 17.91 0.85 -8.55
CA GLU A 34 18.87 1.75 -7.87
C GLU A 34 19.02 1.43 -6.38
N ASP A 35 18.09 0.64 -5.82
CA ASP A 35 18.06 0.28 -4.40
C ASP A 35 19.27 -0.61 -4.02
N PRO A 36 20.15 -0.16 -3.11
CA PRO A 36 21.30 -0.95 -2.66
C PRO A 36 20.93 -2.21 -1.87
N HIS A 37 19.72 -2.28 -1.31
CA HIS A 37 19.33 -3.28 -0.33
C HIS A 37 18.60 -4.48 -0.96
N GLY A 38 18.39 -4.48 -2.28
CA GLY A 38 17.78 -5.61 -2.99
C GLY A 38 16.28 -5.75 -2.71
N PHE A 39 15.84 -6.94 -2.30
CA PHE A 39 14.43 -7.20 -1.97
C PHE A 39 14.24 -7.46 -0.47
N TYR A 40 13.34 -6.70 0.12
CA TYR A 40 12.95 -6.79 1.52
C TYR A 40 11.45 -6.44 1.68
N SER A 41 10.87 -6.81 2.82
CA SER A 41 9.48 -6.50 3.15
C SER A 41 9.32 -5.00 3.44
N ARG A 42 8.73 -4.26 2.49
CA ARG A 42 8.36 -2.85 2.70
C ARG A 42 7.31 -2.66 3.82
N PRO A 43 6.24 -3.48 3.92
CA PRO A 43 5.33 -3.42 5.08
C PRO A 43 6.05 -3.71 6.42
N GLY A 44 7.11 -4.51 6.39
CA GLY A 44 7.95 -4.78 7.56
C GLY A 44 8.66 -3.54 8.12
N LEU A 45 8.84 -2.47 7.34
CA LEU A 45 9.54 -1.27 7.77
C LEU A 45 8.86 -0.57 8.95
N ALA A 46 7.53 -0.59 9.03
CA ALA A 46 6.80 -0.05 10.18
C ALA A 46 7.16 -0.78 11.48
N TYR A 47 7.26 -2.12 11.43
CA TYR A 47 7.63 -2.95 12.58
C TYR A 47 9.13 -2.89 12.91
N TYR A 48 9.97 -2.64 11.90
CA TYR A 48 11.39 -2.33 12.13
C TYR A 48 11.54 -0.97 12.82
N LEU A 49 10.74 0.01 12.43
CA LEU A 49 10.72 1.34 13.05
C LEU A 49 10.29 1.28 14.53
N THR A 50 9.30 0.45 14.87
CA THR A 50 8.89 0.22 16.28
C THR A 50 9.88 -0.66 17.07
N GLY A 51 10.82 -1.32 16.39
CA GLY A 51 11.79 -2.22 17.01
C GLY A 51 11.28 -3.64 17.27
N GLU A 52 10.06 -3.96 16.84
CA GLU A 52 9.45 -5.30 17.00
C GLU A 52 9.99 -6.32 16.00
N LEU A 53 10.39 -5.85 14.81
CA LEU A 53 10.97 -6.69 13.77
C LEU A 53 12.46 -6.39 13.63
N PRO A 54 13.35 -7.36 13.92
CA PRO A 54 14.77 -7.20 13.64
C PRO A 54 15.04 -7.00 12.14
N GLU A 55 16.00 -6.15 11.80
CA GLU A 55 16.38 -5.83 10.41
C GLU A 55 16.58 -7.07 9.53
N LYS A 56 17.24 -8.10 10.04
CA LYS A 56 17.52 -9.34 9.29
C LYS A 56 16.25 -10.06 8.84
N GLN A 57 15.14 -9.90 9.57
CA GLN A 57 13.86 -10.53 9.25
C GLN A 57 13.06 -9.75 8.19
N LEU A 58 13.52 -8.57 7.76
CA LEU A 58 12.96 -7.88 6.59
C LEU A 58 13.28 -8.64 5.29
N TYR A 59 14.38 -9.40 5.26
CA TYR A 59 14.84 -10.12 4.09
C TYR A 59 14.17 -11.50 4.02
N ILE A 60 13.32 -11.68 3.02
CA ILE A 60 12.53 -12.90 2.85
C ILE A 60 13.36 -14.02 2.20
N TYR A 61 14.23 -13.66 1.24
CA TYR A 61 15.05 -14.62 0.51
C TYR A 61 16.40 -14.83 1.19
N ASN A 62 16.73 -16.10 1.43
CA ASN A 62 18.04 -16.51 1.88
C ASN A 62 19.01 -16.70 0.69
N LYS A 63 20.27 -17.01 0.98
CA LYS A 63 21.32 -17.18 -0.05
C LYS A 63 20.99 -18.27 -1.07
N LYS A 64 20.41 -19.39 -0.64
CA LYS A 64 20.02 -20.51 -1.51
C LYS A 64 18.91 -20.07 -2.46
N ASP A 65 17.92 -19.34 -1.97
CA ASP A 65 16.82 -18.85 -2.82
C ASP A 65 17.36 -17.97 -3.96
N TRP A 66 18.29 -17.05 -3.66
CA TRP A 66 18.94 -16.21 -4.67
C TRP A 66 19.75 -17.00 -5.70
N GLN A 67 20.43 -18.07 -5.27
CA GLN A 67 21.15 -18.98 -6.17
C GLN A 67 20.18 -19.73 -7.08
N ASP A 68 19.09 -20.27 -6.52
CA ASP A 68 18.08 -21.03 -7.25
C ASP A 68 17.29 -20.14 -8.24
N LEU A 69 17.13 -18.85 -7.93
CA LEU A 69 16.53 -17.86 -8.83
C LEU A 69 17.45 -17.54 -10.04
N ASN A 70 18.78 -17.60 -9.88
CA ASN A 70 19.78 -17.34 -10.91
C ASN A 70 19.48 -16.07 -11.74
N LEU A 71 19.48 -14.92 -11.07
CA LEU A 71 19.13 -13.62 -11.65
C LEU A 71 20.38 -12.76 -11.85
N ARG A 72 20.42 -11.98 -12.94
CA ARG A 72 21.41 -10.93 -13.10
C ARG A 72 20.88 -9.65 -12.46
N HIS A 73 21.56 -9.14 -11.44
CA HIS A 73 21.21 -7.88 -10.80
C HIS A 73 22.05 -6.74 -11.38
N VAL A 74 21.40 -5.69 -11.85
CA VAL A 74 22.02 -4.47 -12.35
C VAL A 74 21.62 -3.33 -11.44
N ARG A 75 22.59 -2.84 -10.66
CA ARG A 75 22.39 -1.72 -9.75
C ARG A 75 22.47 -0.40 -10.52
N ALA A 76 21.35 0.03 -11.07
CA ALA A 76 21.23 1.25 -11.84
C ALA A 76 19.79 1.76 -11.84
N ARG A 77 19.64 3.07 -12.05
CA ARG A 77 18.36 3.69 -12.39
C ARG A 77 18.15 3.61 -13.90
N ALA A 78 16.99 3.14 -14.33
CA ALA A 78 16.57 3.28 -15.71
C ALA A 78 16.39 4.76 -16.06
N ALA A 79 17.14 5.23 -17.05
CA ALA A 79 17.15 6.63 -17.47
C ALA A 79 16.16 6.87 -18.62
N ASN A 80 16.06 5.94 -19.56
CA ASN A 80 15.13 6.03 -20.68
C ASN A 80 14.70 4.63 -21.15
N LEU A 81 13.50 4.52 -21.70
CA LEU A 81 12.99 3.31 -22.33
C LEU A 81 12.68 3.63 -23.79
N LEU A 82 13.17 2.80 -24.71
CA LEU A 82 12.99 2.91 -26.15
C LEU A 82 12.26 1.66 -26.65
N PRO A 83 10.90 1.63 -26.59
CA PRO A 83 10.14 0.43 -26.91
C PRO A 83 10.36 -0.07 -28.33
N GLY A 84 10.43 0.83 -29.31
CA GLY A 84 10.65 0.48 -30.72
C GLY A 84 12.02 -0.13 -31.04
N GLU A 85 12.99 0.04 -30.15
CA GLU A 85 14.34 -0.56 -30.26
C GLU A 85 14.51 -1.77 -29.34
N HIS A 86 13.50 -2.11 -28.54
CA HIS A 86 13.60 -3.04 -27.42
C HIS A 86 14.83 -2.79 -26.54
N ARG A 87 15.03 -1.51 -26.17
CA ARG A 87 16.23 -1.04 -25.44
C ARG A 87 15.85 -0.25 -24.18
N LEU A 88 16.54 -0.54 -23.09
CA LEU A 88 16.47 0.18 -21.82
C LEU A 88 17.82 0.84 -21.54
N ASP A 89 17.85 2.16 -21.50
CA ASP A 89 19.05 2.94 -21.21
C ASP A 89 19.17 3.14 -19.69
N LEU A 90 20.35 2.85 -19.14
CA LEU A 90 20.67 2.95 -17.71
C LEU A 90 21.63 4.13 -17.43
N GLY A 91 21.69 5.09 -18.35
CA GLY A 91 22.59 6.23 -18.29
C GLY A 91 24.07 5.81 -18.27
N PRO A 92 24.88 6.27 -17.30
CA PRO A 92 26.29 5.89 -17.20
C PRO A 92 26.54 4.38 -17.03
N ALA A 93 25.53 3.61 -16.59
CA ALA A 93 25.62 2.16 -16.44
C ALA A 93 25.45 1.40 -17.77
N GLY A 94 25.26 2.11 -18.89
CA GLY A 94 25.14 1.54 -20.24
C GLY A 94 23.68 1.32 -20.64
N ALA A 95 23.44 0.31 -21.47
CA ALA A 95 22.11 -0.04 -21.96
C ALA A 95 21.90 -1.55 -21.95
N LEU A 96 20.64 -1.97 -21.90
CA LEU A 96 20.20 -3.37 -22.00
C LEU A 96 19.21 -3.50 -23.15
N THR A 97 19.36 -4.53 -23.98
CA THR A 97 18.27 -4.96 -24.86
C THR A 97 17.40 -5.99 -24.15
N TYR A 98 16.16 -6.20 -24.61
CA TYR A 98 15.23 -7.17 -24.03
C TYR A 98 14.38 -7.85 -25.10
N ASP A 99 13.88 -9.06 -24.80
CA ASP A 99 12.79 -9.67 -25.56
C ASP A 99 11.44 -9.35 -24.92
N ARG A 100 11.41 -9.21 -23.59
CA ARG A 100 10.24 -8.78 -22.81
C ARG A 100 10.69 -7.89 -21.66
N LEU A 101 9.96 -6.80 -21.42
CA LEU A 101 10.26 -5.87 -20.33
C LEU A 101 9.08 -5.72 -19.37
N LEU A 102 9.37 -5.70 -18.07
CA LEU A 102 8.39 -5.40 -17.02
C LEU A 102 8.75 -4.10 -16.29
N LEU A 103 7.83 -3.15 -16.28
CA LEU A 103 7.87 -1.95 -15.44
C LEU A 103 7.21 -2.24 -14.09
N ALA A 104 8.02 -2.43 -13.05
CA ALA A 104 7.60 -2.67 -11.68
C ALA A 104 8.17 -1.59 -10.74
N THR A 105 8.14 -0.33 -11.18
CA THR A 105 8.75 0.84 -10.50
C THR A 105 8.02 1.27 -9.24
N GLY A 106 6.80 0.76 -9.01
CA GLY A 106 6.00 1.01 -7.82
C GLY A 106 5.53 2.46 -7.70
N SER A 107 5.35 2.91 -6.47
CA SER A 107 4.92 4.27 -6.11
C SER A 107 5.98 4.99 -5.29
N THR A 108 5.83 6.29 -5.07
CA THR A 108 6.63 7.08 -4.13
C THR A 108 5.73 7.90 -3.22
N ALA A 109 6.15 8.14 -1.97
CA ALA A 109 5.37 8.96 -1.05
C ALA A 109 5.22 10.40 -1.55
N VAL A 110 4.02 10.96 -1.38
CA VAL A 110 3.71 12.35 -1.73
C VAL A 110 4.36 13.28 -0.72
N GLN A 111 4.97 14.35 -1.23
CA GLN A 111 5.56 15.41 -0.41
C GLN A 111 4.55 16.53 -0.15
N LEU A 112 4.67 17.18 1.01
CA LEU A 112 3.93 18.41 1.27
C LEU A 112 4.45 19.53 0.36
N ASN A 113 3.54 20.29 -0.24
CA ASN A 113 3.87 21.46 -1.03
C ASN A 113 3.67 22.74 -0.20
N ILE A 114 4.47 22.90 0.85
CA ILE A 114 4.46 24.08 1.74
C ILE A 114 5.89 24.56 2.02
N PRO A 115 6.09 25.82 2.43
CA PRO A 115 7.42 26.34 2.74
C PRO A 115 8.17 25.47 3.77
N GLY A 116 9.43 25.16 3.47
CA GLY A 116 10.31 24.38 4.33
C GLY A 116 10.09 22.85 4.32
N ALA A 117 9.25 22.33 3.43
CA ALA A 117 9.04 20.88 3.29
C ALA A 117 10.31 20.10 2.85
N ASP A 118 11.33 20.81 2.37
CA ASP A 118 12.65 20.30 1.96
C ASP A 118 13.71 20.34 3.09
N LEU A 119 13.36 20.87 4.27
CA LEU A 119 14.29 20.97 5.40
C LEU A 119 14.74 19.60 5.90
N GLN A 120 16.00 19.51 6.34
CA GLN A 120 16.49 18.31 7.02
C GLN A 120 15.68 18.05 8.30
N GLY A 121 15.10 16.86 8.41
CA GLY A 121 14.22 16.46 9.49
C GLY A 121 12.75 16.37 9.08
N VAL A 122 12.39 16.85 7.88
CA VAL A 122 11.16 16.43 7.20
C VAL A 122 11.43 15.05 6.58
N VAL A 123 10.62 14.06 6.93
CA VAL A 123 10.85 12.64 6.61
C VAL A 123 9.56 11.96 6.15
N LYS A 124 9.72 10.81 5.51
CA LYS A 124 8.64 9.91 5.07
C LYS A 124 9.02 8.47 5.42
N LEU A 125 8.06 7.56 5.37
CA LEU A 125 8.30 6.12 5.48
C LEU A 125 8.00 5.45 4.14
N ASP A 126 9.00 5.29 3.27
CA ASP A 126 8.87 4.70 1.93
C ASP A 126 9.88 3.57 1.72
N ASP A 127 11.16 3.82 2.02
CA ASP A 127 12.23 2.84 1.87
C ASP A 127 13.07 2.58 3.14
N PHE A 128 14.06 1.70 2.98
CA PHE A 128 14.90 1.27 4.09
C PHE A 128 15.83 2.38 4.62
N GLU A 129 16.34 3.24 3.74
CA GLU A 129 17.20 4.36 4.14
C GLU A 129 16.40 5.50 4.79
N ASP A 130 15.17 5.73 4.33
CA ASP A 130 14.20 6.59 5.02
C ASP A 130 13.99 6.12 6.46
N THR A 131 13.72 4.83 6.65
CA THR A 131 13.48 4.24 7.97
C THR A 131 14.69 4.37 8.90
N ARG A 132 15.89 4.05 8.40
CA ARG A 132 17.14 4.26 9.15
C ARG A 132 17.39 5.75 9.41
N GLY A 133 17.01 6.62 8.48
CA GLY A 133 17.05 8.07 8.62
C GLY A 133 16.24 8.55 9.81
N ILE A 134 15.00 8.09 9.91
CA ILE A 134 14.11 8.39 11.05
C ILE A 134 14.75 7.93 12.36
N ILE A 135 15.21 6.67 12.44
CA ILE A 135 15.86 6.12 13.65
C ILE A 135 17.08 6.95 14.06
N ARG A 136 17.89 7.41 13.09
CA ARG A 136 19.06 8.27 13.37
C ARG A 136 18.66 9.64 13.90
N LEU A 137 17.63 10.27 13.33
CA LEU A 137 17.13 11.58 13.75
C LEU A 137 16.49 11.51 15.14
N ALA A 138 15.75 10.43 15.41
CA ALA A 138 15.07 10.19 16.69
C ALA A 138 16.02 10.20 17.89
N ARG A 139 17.28 9.75 17.72
CA ARG A 139 18.31 9.79 18.79
C ARG A 139 18.63 11.20 19.31
N ARG A 140 18.30 12.25 18.55
CA ARG A 140 18.64 13.65 18.88
C ARG A 140 17.42 14.54 19.06
N ALA A 141 16.28 14.13 18.54
CA ALA A 141 15.03 14.86 18.65
C ALA A 141 14.31 14.48 19.96
N LYS A 142 13.59 15.45 20.54
CA LYS A 142 12.72 15.21 21.71
C LYS A 142 11.26 15.05 21.31
N ALA A 143 10.84 15.75 20.26
CA ALA A 143 9.46 15.78 19.79
C ALA A 143 9.42 15.67 18.26
N ALA A 144 8.33 15.09 17.76
CA ALA A 144 8.01 14.94 16.36
C ALA A 144 6.57 15.39 16.07
N VAL A 145 6.37 15.92 14.87
CA VAL A 145 5.03 16.16 14.30
C VAL A 145 4.79 15.13 13.21
N VAL A 146 3.63 14.48 13.21
CA VAL A 146 3.17 13.58 12.14
C VAL A 146 2.04 14.26 11.40
N VAL A 147 2.09 14.24 10.07
CA VAL A 147 1.07 14.84 9.18
C VAL A 147 0.50 13.75 8.26
N GLY A 148 -0.81 13.52 8.34
CA GLY A 148 -1.53 12.57 7.48
C GLY A 148 -2.71 11.93 8.21
N GLY A 149 -3.64 11.33 7.47
CA GLY A 149 -4.85 10.72 8.04
C GLY A 149 -5.01 9.23 7.74
N GLY A 150 -3.99 8.58 7.18
CA GLY A 150 -4.03 7.19 6.74
C GLY A 150 -3.02 6.29 7.46
N VAL A 151 -2.87 5.07 6.95
CA VAL A 151 -2.09 3.99 7.59
C VAL A 151 -0.64 4.36 7.88
N ILE A 152 0.08 4.91 6.89
CA ILE A 152 1.50 5.33 7.07
C ILE A 152 1.65 6.33 8.20
N ALA A 153 0.70 7.25 8.35
CA ALA A 153 0.78 8.27 9.39
C ALA A 153 0.60 7.66 10.78
N VAL A 154 -0.26 6.65 10.95
CA VAL A 154 -0.34 5.88 12.19
C VAL A 154 0.93 5.10 12.45
N GLU A 155 1.47 4.40 11.44
CA GLU A 155 2.72 3.64 11.57
C GLU A 155 3.91 4.55 11.97
N LEU A 156 3.98 5.76 11.40
CA LEU A 156 4.95 6.78 11.77
C LEU A 156 4.75 7.26 13.21
N ALA A 157 3.50 7.52 13.63
CA ALA A 157 3.20 7.95 14.98
C ALA A 157 3.58 6.86 16.01
N GLU A 158 3.20 5.60 15.77
CA GLU A 158 3.58 4.47 16.62
C GLU A 158 5.10 4.29 16.67
N GLY A 159 5.77 4.34 15.52
CA GLY A 159 7.22 4.21 15.41
C GLY A 159 7.98 5.31 16.16
N LEU A 160 7.59 6.57 16.01
CA LEU A 160 8.22 7.69 16.70
C LEU A 160 7.98 7.66 18.22
N THR A 161 6.78 7.26 18.64
CA THR A 161 6.45 7.03 20.05
C THR A 161 7.29 5.89 20.63
N ALA A 162 7.43 4.77 19.91
CA ALA A 162 8.26 3.63 20.33
C ALA A 162 9.75 4.01 20.44
N LEU A 163 10.22 4.97 19.64
CA LEU A 163 11.56 5.55 19.75
C LEU A 163 11.70 6.58 20.89
N GLY A 164 10.65 6.84 21.65
CA GLY A 164 10.66 7.66 22.87
C GLY A 164 10.45 9.16 22.63
N LEU A 165 9.92 9.57 21.48
CA LEU A 165 9.63 10.97 21.19
C LEU A 165 8.24 11.37 21.71
N GLU A 166 8.09 12.65 22.06
CA GLU A 166 6.79 13.29 22.19
C GLU A 166 6.19 13.48 20.79
N VAL A 167 5.05 12.85 20.51
CA VAL A 167 4.44 12.84 19.18
C VAL A 167 3.17 13.69 19.14
N HIS A 168 3.18 14.71 18.29
CA HIS A 168 1.99 15.48 17.92
C HIS A 168 1.49 14.99 16.56
N TYR A 169 0.23 14.60 16.45
CA TYR A 169 -0.32 14.02 15.25
C TYR A 169 -1.46 14.87 14.68
N PHE A 170 -1.24 15.42 13.49
CA PHE A 170 -2.16 16.34 12.81
C PHE A 170 -3.13 15.59 11.91
N LEU A 171 -4.42 15.69 12.26
CA LEU A 171 -5.53 15.18 11.47
C LEU A 171 -6.24 16.37 10.82
N ARG A 172 -6.39 16.34 9.49
CA ARG A 172 -7.16 17.37 8.76
C ARG A 172 -8.65 17.33 9.12
N GLY A 173 -9.19 16.12 9.33
CA GLY A 173 -10.58 15.91 9.70
C GLY A 173 -10.86 16.09 11.20
N ASP A 174 -12.12 15.87 11.58
CA ASP A 174 -12.59 15.80 12.96
C ASP A 174 -12.39 14.42 13.62
N ARG A 175 -12.01 13.42 12.81
CA ARG A 175 -11.62 12.09 13.25
C ARG A 175 -10.59 11.44 12.32
N TYR A 176 -9.91 10.41 12.81
CA TYR A 176 -8.99 9.58 12.06
C TYR A 176 -9.71 8.77 10.96
N TRP A 177 -9.17 8.77 9.76
CA TRP A 177 -9.54 7.91 8.64
C TRP A 177 -11.05 7.72 8.34
N PRO A 178 -11.84 8.82 8.27
CA PRO A 178 -13.29 8.77 8.12
C PRO A 178 -13.78 8.13 6.80
N ASN A 179 -12.90 8.02 5.81
CA ASN A 179 -13.22 7.40 4.51
C ASN A 179 -13.34 5.88 4.58
N VAL A 180 -12.75 5.25 5.62
CA VAL A 180 -12.70 3.79 5.78
C VAL A 180 -13.38 3.37 7.07
N LEU A 181 -13.08 4.09 8.16
CA LEU A 181 -13.58 3.80 9.49
C LEU A 181 -14.84 4.61 9.80
N ASP A 182 -15.82 3.96 10.44
CA ASP A 182 -16.92 4.67 11.05
C ASP A 182 -16.45 5.49 12.27
N GLU A 183 -17.35 6.25 12.87
CA GLU A 183 -16.99 7.09 14.02
C GLU A 183 -16.50 6.28 15.23
N LYS A 184 -17.15 5.15 15.57
CA LYS A 184 -16.78 4.35 16.74
C LYS A 184 -15.40 3.72 16.54
N GLU A 185 -15.16 3.15 15.36
CA GLU A 185 -13.89 2.57 14.93
C GLU A 185 -12.78 3.63 14.94
N SER A 186 -13.04 4.81 14.37
CA SER A 186 -12.08 5.93 14.37
C SER A 186 -11.71 6.34 15.80
N ARG A 187 -12.71 6.54 16.66
CA ARG A 187 -12.50 6.97 18.06
C ARG A 187 -11.82 5.89 18.89
N LEU A 188 -12.03 4.60 18.59
CA LEU A 188 -11.28 3.51 19.21
C LEU A 188 -9.78 3.65 18.93
N ILE A 189 -9.40 3.83 17.66
CA ILE A 189 -8.00 4.00 17.28
C ILE A 189 -7.41 5.26 17.93
N GLU A 190 -8.13 6.37 17.90
CA GLU A 190 -7.70 7.62 18.54
C GLU A 190 -7.47 7.49 20.05
N ARG A 191 -8.40 6.85 20.78
CA ARG A 191 -8.24 6.61 22.23
C ARG A 191 -6.99 5.79 22.52
N ARG A 192 -6.68 4.79 21.67
CA ARG A 192 -5.48 3.96 21.83
C ARG A 192 -4.20 4.73 21.53
N LEU A 193 -4.18 5.54 20.47
CA LEU A 193 -3.06 6.43 20.17
C LEU A 193 -2.79 7.40 21.34
N ALA A 194 -3.85 8.04 21.86
CA ALA A 194 -3.75 8.92 23.02
C ALA A 194 -3.27 8.17 24.27
N GLY A 195 -3.76 6.94 24.49
CA GLY A 195 -3.30 6.06 25.57
C GLY A 195 -1.83 5.66 25.47
N HIS A 196 -1.26 5.66 24.27
CA HIS A 196 0.18 5.48 24.03
C HIS A 196 0.98 6.80 24.10
N GLY A 197 0.36 7.92 24.48
CA GLY A 197 1.03 9.22 24.64
C GLY A 197 1.07 10.09 23.37
N VAL A 198 0.35 9.73 22.31
CA VAL A 198 0.24 10.57 21.11
C VAL A 198 -0.74 11.72 21.35
N VAL A 199 -0.33 12.95 21.09
CA VAL A 199 -1.19 14.14 21.17
C VAL A 199 -1.87 14.36 19.82
N LEU A 200 -3.17 14.09 19.75
CA LEU A 200 -3.97 14.26 18.53
C LEU A 200 -4.44 15.71 18.37
N HIS A 201 -4.25 16.27 17.18
CA HIS A 201 -4.71 17.61 16.80
C HIS A 201 -5.70 17.49 15.64
N HIS A 202 -6.99 17.53 15.93
CA HIS A 202 -8.05 17.50 14.92
C HIS A 202 -8.17 18.84 14.19
N ARG A 203 -8.69 18.80 12.96
CA ARG A 203 -8.87 19.97 12.09
C ARG A 203 -7.60 20.83 11.99
N THR A 204 -6.44 20.20 11.90
CA THR A 204 -5.14 20.87 11.99
C THR A 204 -4.28 20.50 10.81
N GLU A 205 -3.75 21.54 10.15
CA GLU A 205 -2.91 21.42 8.96
C GLU A 205 -1.62 22.24 9.15
N ALA A 206 -0.53 21.77 8.56
CA ALA A 206 0.74 22.49 8.54
C ALA A 206 0.69 23.60 7.47
N ALA A 207 1.00 24.83 7.87
CA ALA A 207 1.14 25.98 6.96
C ALA A 207 2.59 26.17 6.49
N GLU A 208 3.56 25.96 7.38
CA GLU A 208 4.99 26.02 7.07
C GLU A 208 5.81 25.16 8.03
N MET A 209 6.93 24.63 7.53
CA MET A 209 7.95 23.99 8.35
C MET A 209 9.00 25.04 8.75
N LEU A 210 9.20 25.21 10.06
CA LEU A 210 10.12 26.20 10.59
C LEU A 210 11.54 25.64 10.66
N GLY A 211 12.51 26.35 10.09
CA GLY A 211 13.89 25.87 9.98
C GLY A 211 14.94 26.81 10.57
N LYS A 212 16.03 26.23 11.08
CA LYS A 212 17.26 26.95 11.42
C LYS A 212 18.46 26.19 10.89
N ARG A 213 19.34 26.88 10.13
CA ARG A 213 20.53 26.28 9.48
C ARG A 213 20.17 25.02 8.64
N GLY A 214 19.08 25.10 7.88
CA GLY A 214 18.61 24.01 7.01
C GLY A 214 17.96 22.82 7.73
N LYS A 215 17.75 22.88 9.06
CA LYS A 215 17.15 21.81 9.86
C LYS A 215 15.81 22.25 10.43
N VAL A 216 14.84 21.34 10.48
CA VAL A 216 13.54 21.61 11.08
C VAL A 216 13.66 21.86 12.59
N THR A 217 12.86 22.81 13.07
CA THR A 217 12.79 23.23 14.48
C THR A 217 11.36 23.33 15.00
N GLY A 218 10.38 23.20 14.11
CA GLY A 218 8.97 23.21 14.43
C GLY A 218 8.09 23.27 13.19
N VAL A 219 6.79 23.29 13.44
CA VAL A 219 5.75 23.45 12.42
C VAL A 219 4.83 24.58 12.85
N ARG A 220 4.49 25.50 11.93
CA ARG A 220 3.39 26.44 12.14
C ARG A 220 2.12 25.85 11.51
N THR A 221 1.03 25.86 12.26
CA THR A 221 -0.28 25.40 11.76
C THR A 221 -0.98 26.52 10.99
N THR A 222 -1.99 26.16 10.18
CA THR A 222 -2.87 27.13 9.51
C THR A 222 -3.68 28.00 10.49
N LYS A 223 -3.80 27.56 11.76
CA LYS A 223 -4.41 28.32 12.86
C LYS A 223 -3.42 29.30 13.53
N GLY A 224 -2.16 29.34 13.10
CA GLY A 224 -1.12 30.21 13.62
C GLY A 224 -0.33 29.66 14.82
N GLU A 225 -0.72 28.50 15.34
CA GLU A 225 -0.01 27.83 16.44
C GLU A 225 1.35 27.32 15.98
N THR A 226 2.32 27.24 16.89
CA THR A 226 3.66 26.73 16.60
C THR A 226 4.00 25.57 17.52
N ILE A 227 4.29 24.41 16.94
CA ILE A 227 4.74 23.22 17.67
C ILE A 227 6.23 23.04 17.41
N ARG A 228 7.04 23.01 18.48
CA ARG A 228 8.49 22.78 18.37
C ARG A 228 8.76 21.29 18.21
N CYS A 229 9.51 20.92 17.18
CA CYS A 229 9.88 19.54 16.93
C CYS A 229 11.21 19.45 16.17
N GLY A 230 11.88 18.31 16.28
CA GLY A 230 13.11 18.02 15.52
C GLY A 230 12.86 17.11 14.30
N ILE A 231 11.64 16.61 14.15
CA ILE A 231 11.20 15.72 13.08
C ILE A 231 9.80 16.12 12.66
N VAL A 232 9.55 16.14 11.35
CA VAL A 232 8.21 16.21 10.77
C VAL A 232 8.04 15.02 9.84
N ALA A 233 7.21 14.05 10.22
CA ALA A 233 6.98 12.86 9.44
C ALA A 233 5.70 12.97 8.62
N VAL A 234 5.79 12.77 7.31
CA VAL A 234 4.71 13.00 6.36
C VAL A 234 4.22 11.67 5.80
N GLY A 235 2.91 11.43 5.93
CA GLY A 235 2.20 10.23 5.49
C GLY A 235 0.88 10.57 4.81
N ILE A 236 0.94 11.32 3.70
CA ILE A 236 -0.24 11.88 3.01
C ILE A 236 -0.62 11.16 1.70
N GLY A 237 -0.13 9.93 1.52
CA GLY A 237 -0.43 9.11 0.34
C GLY A 237 0.77 8.87 -0.57
N VAL A 238 0.53 8.17 -1.68
CA VAL A 238 1.55 7.74 -2.63
C VAL A 238 1.14 8.05 -4.07
N ARG A 239 2.13 8.25 -4.93
CA ARG A 239 1.93 8.46 -6.37
C ARG A 239 2.70 7.41 -7.18
N PRO A 240 2.07 6.75 -8.16
CA PRO A 240 2.75 5.88 -9.13
C PRO A 240 3.97 6.54 -9.79
N ARG A 241 5.07 5.80 -9.95
CA ARG A 241 6.30 6.25 -10.63
C ARG A 241 6.21 6.02 -12.14
N VAL A 242 5.42 6.86 -12.81
CA VAL A 242 5.09 6.76 -14.25
C VAL A 242 6.09 7.49 -15.16
N GLU A 243 7.06 8.19 -14.60
CA GLU A 243 7.92 9.13 -15.36
C GLU A 243 8.69 8.45 -16.50
N LEU A 244 9.18 7.22 -16.27
CA LEU A 244 9.87 6.41 -17.31
C LEU A 244 8.92 6.00 -18.44
N ALA A 245 7.68 5.64 -18.12
CA ALA A 245 6.68 5.23 -19.09
C ALA A 245 6.19 6.42 -19.93
N GLN A 246 5.95 7.55 -19.28
CA GLN A 246 5.58 8.81 -19.94
C GLN A 246 6.64 9.27 -20.93
N ALA A 247 7.91 9.27 -20.52
CA ALA A 247 9.03 9.64 -21.40
C ALA A 247 9.17 8.68 -22.60
N ALA A 248 8.79 7.42 -22.43
CA ALA A 248 8.79 6.40 -23.49
C ALA A 248 7.55 6.44 -24.41
N GLY A 249 6.62 7.38 -24.18
CA GLY A 249 5.39 7.52 -24.97
C GLY A 249 4.33 6.44 -24.68
N LEU A 250 4.41 5.77 -23.53
CA LEU A 250 3.39 4.80 -23.12
C LEU A 250 2.13 5.51 -22.61
N ALA A 251 0.96 4.89 -22.82
CA ALA A 251 -0.30 5.40 -22.31
C ALA A 251 -0.32 5.39 -20.77
N THR A 252 -0.51 6.56 -20.16
CA THR A 252 -0.53 6.74 -18.71
C THR A 252 -1.63 7.72 -18.31
N GLU A 253 -2.25 7.48 -17.16
CA GLU A 253 -3.15 8.43 -16.50
C GLU A 253 -2.66 8.65 -15.07
N ARG A 254 -3.34 8.08 -14.07
CA ARG A 254 -2.83 8.07 -12.68
C ARG A 254 -1.71 7.04 -12.53
N GLY A 255 -1.76 5.96 -13.30
CA GLY A 255 -0.73 4.92 -13.43
C GLY A 255 -0.42 4.61 -14.89
N ILE A 256 0.45 3.62 -15.14
CA ILE A 256 0.65 3.06 -16.48
C ILE A 256 -0.60 2.27 -16.86
N LEU A 257 -1.26 2.67 -17.95
CA LEU A 257 -2.43 1.97 -18.44
C LEU A 257 -2.01 0.62 -19.02
N VAL A 258 -2.66 -0.44 -18.56
CA VAL A 258 -2.45 -1.80 -19.05
C VAL A 258 -3.77 -2.50 -19.35
N ASP A 259 -3.71 -3.41 -20.32
CA ASP A 259 -4.83 -4.31 -20.64
C ASP A 259 -5.02 -5.41 -19.58
N GLU A 260 -5.99 -6.31 -19.79
CA GLU A 260 -6.23 -7.42 -18.87
C GLU A 260 -5.07 -8.42 -18.81
N TYR A 261 -4.09 -8.36 -19.72
CA TYR A 261 -2.88 -9.18 -19.70
C TYR A 261 -1.69 -8.45 -19.06
N LEU A 262 -1.92 -7.26 -18.48
CA LEU A 262 -0.90 -6.38 -17.90
C LEU A 262 0.11 -5.86 -18.93
N GLN A 263 -0.25 -5.87 -20.21
CA GLN A 263 0.55 -5.32 -21.29
C GLN A 263 0.25 -3.83 -21.45
N THR A 264 1.30 -3.03 -21.67
CA THR A 264 1.19 -1.58 -21.92
C THR A 264 0.78 -1.31 -23.38
N SER A 265 0.68 -0.03 -23.75
CA SER A 265 0.45 0.38 -25.14
C SER A 265 1.59 0.01 -26.11
N ALA A 266 2.77 -0.37 -25.61
CA ALA A 266 3.86 -0.90 -26.43
C ALA A 266 3.90 -2.43 -26.37
N ALA A 267 4.15 -3.04 -27.53
CA ALA A 267 4.40 -4.47 -27.62
C ALA A 267 5.58 -4.87 -26.71
N ASP A 268 5.47 -6.07 -26.13
CA ASP A 268 6.52 -6.69 -25.31
C ASP A 268 6.93 -5.93 -24.03
N VAL A 269 6.23 -4.84 -23.71
CA VAL A 269 6.37 -4.07 -22.48
C VAL A 269 5.13 -4.25 -21.62
N PHE A 270 5.35 -4.73 -20.40
CA PHE A 270 4.36 -5.01 -19.38
C PHE A 270 4.57 -4.08 -18.19
N ALA A 271 3.56 -3.93 -17.33
CA ALA A 271 3.70 -3.25 -16.05
C ALA A 271 2.99 -4.03 -14.92
N ALA A 272 3.51 -3.95 -13.69
CA ALA A 272 2.90 -4.59 -12.52
C ALA A 272 3.19 -3.85 -11.21
N GLY A 273 2.31 -4.01 -10.22
CA GLY A 273 2.39 -3.39 -8.91
C GLY A 273 1.76 -2.00 -8.87
N ASP A 274 2.10 -1.22 -7.83
CA ASP A 274 1.54 0.10 -7.57
C ASP A 274 1.62 1.10 -8.73
N VAL A 275 2.50 0.85 -9.70
CA VAL A 275 2.64 1.72 -10.89
C VAL A 275 1.48 1.55 -11.87
N THR A 276 0.72 0.45 -11.79
CA THR A 276 -0.25 0.06 -12.82
C THR A 276 -1.64 0.57 -12.58
N GLU A 277 -2.26 1.03 -13.66
CA GLU A 277 -3.69 1.27 -13.77
C GLU A 277 -4.29 0.20 -14.68
N VAL A 278 -4.87 -0.83 -14.06
CA VAL A 278 -5.37 -2.01 -14.75
C VAL A 278 -6.80 -1.77 -15.22
N HIS A 279 -7.02 -1.92 -16.52
CA HIS A 279 -8.36 -1.89 -17.11
C HIS A 279 -9.12 -3.19 -16.80
N ASP A 280 -10.36 -3.07 -16.34
CA ASP A 280 -11.29 -4.21 -16.21
C ASP A 280 -12.34 -4.16 -17.33
N PRO A 281 -12.24 -5.04 -18.35
CA PRO A 281 -13.18 -5.06 -19.47
C PRO A 281 -14.63 -5.31 -19.06
N LEU A 282 -14.87 -5.95 -17.91
CA LEU A 282 -16.23 -6.24 -17.44
C LEU A 282 -16.93 -5.00 -16.88
N THR A 283 -16.17 -4.09 -16.27
CA THR A 283 -16.71 -2.87 -15.66
C THR A 283 -16.40 -1.61 -16.47
N GLY A 284 -15.60 -1.73 -17.54
CA GLY A 284 -15.14 -0.61 -18.36
C GLY A 284 -14.28 0.40 -17.60
N SER A 285 -13.88 0.07 -16.37
CA SER A 285 -13.19 0.99 -15.45
C SER A 285 -11.74 0.57 -15.27
N SER A 286 -10.85 1.55 -15.14
CA SER A 286 -9.46 1.31 -14.76
C SER A 286 -9.25 1.60 -13.26
N SER A 287 -8.39 0.81 -12.63
CA SER A 287 -8.14 0.92 -11.19
C SER A 287 -6.67 0.72 -10.85
N ILE A 288 -6.21 1.40 -9.81
CA ILE A 288 -4.87 1.25 -9.25
C ILE A 288 -4.99 0.57 -7.90
N ASP A 289 -4.08 -0.36 -7.63
CA ASP A 289 -4.02 -1.07 -6.37
C ASP A 289 -2.61 -0.98 -5.78
N THR A 290 -2.46 -0.27 -4.65
CA THR A 290 -1.17 -0.08 -3.97
C THR A 290 -1.06 -0.94 -2.71
N LEU A 291 -1.59 -2.16 -2.80
CA LEU A 291 -1.49 -3.20 -1.78
C LEU A 291 -0.49 -4.28 -2.18
N TRP A 292 0.21 -4.82 -1.18
CA TRP A 292 1.25 -5.83 -1.36
C TRP A 292 0.76 -7.09 -2.09
N HIS A 293 -0.40 -7.64 -1.70
CA HIS A 293 -0.91 -8.89 -2.27
C HIS A 293 -1.36 -8.74 -3.73
N PRO A 294 -2.16 -7.71 -4.11
CA PRO A 294 -2.40 -7.36 -5.51
C PRO A 294 -1.12 -7.17 -6.31
N ALA A 295 -0.13 -6.41 -5.82
CA ALA A 295 1.13 -6.20 -6.52
C ALA A 295 1.89 -7.51 -6.77
N ARG A 296 1.91 -8.42 -5.79
CA ARG A 296 2.46 -9.78 -5.93
C ARG A 296 1.78 -10.55 -7.07
N ARG A 297 0.44 -10.60 -7.06
CA ARG A 297 -0.36 -11.32 -8.07
C ARG A 297 -0.22 -10.71 -9.46
N GLN A 298 -0.13 -9.39 -9.56
CA GLN A 298 0.14 -8.72 -10.84
C GLN A 298 1.51 -9.11 -11.38
N GLY A 299 2.55 -9.15 -10.53
CA GLY A 299 3.88 -9.63 -10.93
C GLY A 299 3.86 -11.06 -11.46
N GLU A 300 3.19 -11.97 -10.76
CA GLU A 300 3.01 -13.37 -11.20
C GLU A 300 2.26 -13.47 -12.53
N ALA A 301 1.17 -12.71 -12.70
CA ALA A 301 0.37 -12.71 -13.93
C ALA A 301 1.15 -12.11 -15.11
N ALA A 302 1.85 -10.99 -14.91
CA ALA A 302 2.67 -10.35 -15.94
C ALA A 302 3.77 -11.31 -16.42
N ALA A 303 4.44 -12.02 -15.52
CA ALA A 303 5.43 -13.04 -15.87
C ALA A 303 4.86 -14.16 -16.74
N ARG A 304 3.66 -14.66 -16.44
CA ARG A 304 2.98 -15.68 -17.26
C ARG A 304 2.68 -15.16 -18.67
N ASN A 305 2.27 -13.89 -18.77
CA ASN A 305 1.95 -13.25 -20.05
C ASN A 305 3.21 -12.93 -20.86
N MET A 306 4.30 -12.49 -20.21
CA MET A 306 5.62 -12.36 -20.83
C MET A 306 6.14 -13.70 -21.37
N ALA A 307 5.81 -14.82 -20.72
CA ALA A 307 6.12 -16.17 -21.16
C ALA A 307 5.13 -16.75 -22.20
N GLY A 308 4.15 -15.96 -22.65
CA GLY A 308 3.23 -16.33 -23.73
C GLY A 308 1.96 -17.07 -23.31
N GLN A 309 1.66 -17.21 -22.02
CA GLN A 309 0.46 -17.97 -21.56
C GLN A 309 -0.87 -17.24 -21.82
N ARG A 310 -0.85 -15.92 -22.05
CA ARG A 310 -2.03 -15.06 -22.27
C ARG A 310 -3.17 -15.36 -21.27
N GLN A 311 -2.87 -15.25 -19.99
CA GLN A 311 -3.83 -15.37 -18.89
C GLN A 311 -4.32 -13.98 -18.44
N PRO A 312 -5.61 -13.67 -18.55
CA PRO A 312 -6.16 -12.42 -18.03
C PRO A 312 -5.97 -12.32 -16.51
N PHE A 313 -5.45 -11.18 -16.05
CA PHE A 313 -5.40 -10.81 -14.65
C PHE A 313 -6.81 -10.42 -14.18
N ARG A 314 -7.37 -11.24 -13.28
CA ARG A 314 -8.63 -10.94 -12.61
C ARG A 314 -8.36 -10.35 -11.23
N ARG A 315 -8.83 -9.13 -11.05
CA ARG A 315 -8.84 -8.44 -9.76
C ARG A 315 -9.72 -9.23 -8.80
N LEU A 316 -9.19 -9.54 -7.63
CA LEU A 316 -9.97 -10.09 -6.52
C LEU A 316 -10.44 -8.95 -5.62
N ALA A 317 -11.36 -9.25 -4.70
CA ALA A 317 -11.71 -8.32 -3.64
C ALA A 317 -10.43 -7.82 -2.94
N ALA A 318 -10.32 -6.51 -2.78
CA ALA A 318 -9.19 -5.91 -2.09
C ALA A 318 -9.19 -6.38 -0.63
N VAL A 319 -8.04 -6.80 -0.13
CA VAL A 319 -7.85 -7.19 1.26
C VAL A 319 -6.61 -6.49 1.77
N ASN A 320 -6.81 -5.66 2.78
CA ASN A 320 -5.73 -4.96 3.48
C ASN A 320 -5.70 -5.43 4.92
N VAL A 321 -4.55 -5.96 5.34
CA VAL A 321 -4.31 -6.39 6.73
C VAL A 321 -3.24 -5.48 7.28
N LEU A 322 -3.58 -4.78 8.35
CA LEU A 322 -2.71 -3.78 8.95
C LEU A 322 -2.92 -3.72 10.47
N ARG A 323 -2.02 -3.04 11.16
CA ARG A 323 -2.14 -2.78 12.60
C ARG A 323 -2.36 -1.29 12.83
N LEU A 324 -3.43 -0.95 13.55
CA LEU A 324 -3.76 0.43 13.91
C LEU A 324 -3.70 0.57 15.43
N ALA A 325 -2.77 1.36 15.95
CA ALA A 325 -2.66 1.60 17.39
C ALA A 325 -2.62 0.29 18.23
N GLY A 326 -1.89 -0.72 17.73
CA GLY A 326 -1.82 -2.06 18.32
C GLY A 326 -3.03 -2.98 18.06
N VAL A 327 -4.04 -2.58 17.28
CA VAL A 327 -5.20 -3.40 16.91
C VAL A 327 -5.01 -3.96 15.50
N MET A 328 -4.96 -5.29 15.39
CA MET A 328 -4.99 -5.95 14.07
C MET A 328 -6.33 -5.65 13.41
N THR A 329 -6.27 -5.10 12.20
CA THR A 329 -7.44 -4.65 11.42
C THR A 329 -7.34 -5.23 10.02
N THR A 330 -8.36 -5.99 9.63
CA THR A 330 -8.50 -6.51 8.27
C THR A 330 -9.67 -5.84 7.59
N ILE A 331 -9.41 -5.18 6.46
CA ILE A 331 -10.39 -4.52 5.61
C ILE A 331 -10.53 -5.33 4.33
N ILE A 332 -11.76 -5.73 4.02
CA ILE A 332 -12.10 -6.62 2.91
C ILE A 332 -13.13 -5.92 2.03
N GLY A 333 -12.91 -5.90 0.72
CA GLY A 333 -13.86 -5.34 -0.23
C GLY A 333 -14.10 -3.85 -0.02
N SER A 334 -15.36 -3.43 -0.13
CA SER A 334 -15.75 -2.01 -0.02
C SER A 334 -16.41 -1.72 1.34
N VAL A 335 -15.81 -0.85 2.17
CA VAL A 335 -16.27 -0.58 3.56
C VAL A 335 -16.57 0.90 3.89
N GLY A 336 -16.30 1.85 2.99
CA GLY A 336 -16.46 3.30 3.21
C GLY A 336 -17.72 3.93 2.60
N SER A 337 -17.98 5.22 2.87
CA SER A 337 -19.19 5.94 2.42
C SER A 337 -18.98 7.37 1.87
N GLY A 338 -17.82 7.70 1.28
CA GLY A 338 -17.58 9.04 0.71
C GLY A 338 -16.58 9.10 -0.44
N THR A 339 -16.62 10.19 -1.21
CA THR A 339 -15.56 10.65 -2.11
C THR A 339 -14.59 11.53 -1.32
N ASP A 340 -13.29 11.30 -1.44
CA ASP A 340 -12.29 12.20 -0.86
C ASP A 340 -11.84 13.19 -1.95
N ASP A 341 -12.46 14.37 -1.95
CA ASP A 341 -12.20 15.44 -2.92
C ASP A 341 -10.74 15.95 -2.84
N ASP A 342 -10.02 15.62 -1.76
CA ASP A 342 -8.63 15.99 -1.54
C ASP A 342 -7.64 14.83 -1.73
N LEU A 343 -8.09 13.69 -2.26
CA LEU A 343 -7.21 12.60 -2.66
C LEU A 343 -6.44 13.01 -3.93
N VAL A 344 -5.44 13.89 -3.77
CA VAL A 344 -4.50 14.29 -4.83
C VAL A 344 -3.57 13.11 -5.25
N SER A 345 -3.74 11.94 -4.62
CA SER A 345 -2.89 10.75 -4.76
C SER A 345 -3.70 9.45 -4.71
N VAL A 346 -3.10 8.29 -5.03
CA VAL A 346 -3.83 7.02 -5.11
C VAL A 346 -3.93 6.38 -3.72
N ALA A 347 -5.14 6.02 -3.26
CA ALA A 347 -5.34 5.29 -2.00
C ALA A 347 -4.78 3.85 -2.10
N ARG A 348 -4.48 3.18 -0.97
CA ARG A 348 -4.03 1.79 -0.99
C ARG A 348 -5.11 0.82 -1.41
N GLY A 349 -5.23 0.65 -2.73
CA GLY A 349 -6.21 -0.23 -3.35
C GLY A 349 -7.65 0.22 -3.17
N SER A 350 -8.57 -0.57 -3.73
CA SER A 350 -10.02 -0.34 -3.53
C SER A 350 -10.54 -0.77 -2.17
N SER A 351 -9.68 -1.23 -1.26
CA SER A 351 -10.04 -1.27 0.16
C SER A 351 -10.03 0.13 0.77
N GLU A 352 -9.27 1.05 0.17
CA GLU A 352 -9.20 2.46 0.57
C GLU A 352 -9.84 3.41 -0.47
N THR A 353 -10.30 2.89 -1.62
CA THR A 353 -11.07 3.64 -2.63
C THR A 353 -12.46 3.04 -2.86
N TRP A 354 -13.45 3.91 -2.72
CA TRP A 354 -14.89 3.65 -2.60
C TRP A 354 -15.59 3.27 -3.91
N ARG A 355 -16.66 2.48 -3.80
CA ARG A 355 -17.84 2.52 -4.67
C ARG A 355 -19.09 2.28 -3.81
N GLN A 356 -20.03 3.22 -3.78
CA GLN A 356 -21.40 2.87 -3.39
C GLN A 356 -21.89 1.86 -4.42
N LEU A 357 -22.22 0.66 -3.97
CA LEU A 357 -23.24 -0.10 -4.65
C LEU A 357 -24.57 0.31 -4.02
N PRO A 358 -25.57 0.75 -4.81
CA PRO A 358 -26.93 0.88 -4.33
C PRO A 358 -27.32 -0.37 -3.52
N ASN A 359 -28.07 -0.20 -2.43
CA ASN A 359 -28.68 -1.28 -1.63
C ASN A 359 -27.73 -2.10 -0.69
N THR A 360 -26.70 -1.47 -0.11
CA THR A 360 -25.84 -2.13 0.91
C THR A 360 -26.16 -1.65 2.33
N ILE A 361 -26.25 -2.57 3.31
CA ILE A 361 -26.48 -2.28 4.74
C ILE A 361 -25.22 -2.61 5.55
N ALA A 362 -24.79 -1.71 6.44
CA ALA A 362 -23.70 -1.96 7.39
C ALA A 362 -24.25 -2.51 8.72
N MET A 363 -23.71 -3.61 9.22
CA MET A 363 -24.06 -4.20 10.53
C MET A 363 -22.81 -4.36 11.39
N GLU A 364 -22.91 -4.05 12.69
CA GLU A 364 -21.80 -4.06 13.66
C GLU A 364 -22.06 -5.03 14.82
N SER A 365 -21.02 -5.72 15.30
CA SER A 365 -21.05 -6.45 16.58
C SER A 365 -19.67 -6.44 17.23
N GLY A 366 -19.57 -6.34 18.57
CA GLY A 366 -18.26 -6.40 19.24
C GLY A 366 -18.15 -5.75 20.62
N ALA A 367 -17.05 -6.04 21.31
CA ALA A 367 -16.60 -5.37 22.53
C ALA A 367 -15.48 -4.35 22.19
N GLU A 368 -14.95 -3.60 23.16
CA GLU A 368 -14.14 -2.40 22.89
C GLU A 368 -12.95 -2.59 21.91
N ILE A 369 -12.31 -3.77 21.84
CA ILE A 369 -11.20 -4.06 20.91
C ILE A 369 -11.59 -5.00 19.76
N ASN A 370 -12.54 -5.92 20.00
CA ASN A 370 -12.98 -6.88 18.99
C ASN A 370 -14.23 -6.32 18.31
N HIS A 371 -14.08 -5.84 17.08
CA HIS A 371 -15.17 -5.21 16.34
C HIS A 371 -15.29 -5.83 14.95
N LEU A 372 -16.51 -6.14 14.55
CA LEU A 372 -16.84 -6.66 13.24
C LEU A 372 -17.90 -5.77 12.61
N ARG A 373 -17.60 -5.25 11.41
CA ARG A 373 -18.56 -4.56 10.56
C ARG A 373 -18.71 -5.30 9.24
N LEU A 374 -19.95 -5.65 8.86
CA LEU A 374 -20.26 -6.33 7.61
C LEU A 374 -20.99 -5.40 6.67
N MET A 375 -20.60 -5.40 5.39
CA MET A 375 -21.29 -4.68 4.32
C MET A 375 -22.11 -5.70 3.53
N ILE A 376 -23.42 -5.69 3.75
CA ILE A 376 -24.35 -6.71 3.29
C ILE A 376 -25.09 -6.20 2.06
N GLY A 377 -24.87 -6.85 0.90
CA GLY A 377 -25.65 -6.62 -0.32
C GLY A 377 -26.94 -7.44 -0.37
N GLU A 378 -27.59 -7.48 -1.54
CA GLU A 378 -28.82 -8.25 -1.73
C GLU A 378 -28.58 -9.76 -1.66
N THR A 379 -27.55 -10.25 -2.35
CA THR A 379 -27.25 -11.69 -2.44
C THR A 379 -25.87 -12.08 -1.90
N ALA A 380 -24.97 -11.12 -1.69
CA ALA A 380 -23.59 -11.39 -1.25
C ALA A 380 -23.07 -10.31 -0.30
N LEU A 381 -22.04 -10.64 0.47
CA LEU A 381 -21.24 -9.63 1.18
C LEU A 381 -20.41 -8.84 0.16
N VAL A 382 -20.41 -7.51 0.30
CA VAL A 382 -19.63 -6.60 -0.56
C VAL A 382 -18.34 -6.13 0.10
N GLY A 383 -18.27 -6.28 1.43
CA GLY A 383 -17.10 -5.92 2.21
C GLY A 383 -17.26 -6.29 3.69
N ALA A 384 -16.16 -6.22 4.41
CA ALA A 384 -16.12 -6.43 5.85
C ALA A 384 -14.92 -5.72 6.47
N LEU A 385 -15.04 -5.35 7.75
CA LEU A 385 -13.96 -4.85 8.57
C LEU A 385 -13.90 -5.68 9.86
N VAL A 386 -12.71 -6.21 10.16
CA VAL A 386 -12.45 -7.08 11.31
C VAL A 386 -11.32 -6.48 12.15
N MET A 387 -11.65 -5.94 13.32
CA MET A 387 -10.70 -5.44 14.32
C MET A 387 -10.56 -6.42 15.49
N GLY A 388 -9.33 -6.62 15.97
CA GLY A 388 -9.03 -7.50 17.10
C GLY A 388 -8.91 -8.97 16.67
N ASP A 389 -9.80 -9.84 17.12
CA ASP A 389 -9.82 -11.27 16.80
C ASP A 389 -10.00 -11.51 15.28
N GLN A 390 -9.00 -12.14 14.66
CA GLN A 390 -8.92 -12.35 13.22
C GLN A 390 -9.51 -13.68 12.73
N LYS A 391 -10.17 -14.48 13.59
CA LYS A 391 -10.77 -15.78 13.21
C LYS A 391 -11.69 -15.68 11.98
N LEU A 392 -12.39 -14.56 11.83
CA LEU A 392 -13.34 -14.31 10.74
C LEU A 392 -12.70 -13.76 9.47
N SER A 393 -11.45 -13.31 9.51
CA SER A 393 -10.82 -12.60 8.38
C SER A 393 -10.70 -13.48 7.14
N LEU A 394 -10.29 -14.75 7.28
CA LEU A 394 -10.20 -15.68 6.15
C LEU A 394 -11.59 -16.10 5.61
N PRO A 395 -12.55 -16.55 6.45
CA PRO A 395 -13.93 -16.81 5.99
C PRO A 395 -14.53 -15.64 5.21
N LEU A 396 -14.46 -14.43 5.76
CA LEU A 396 -15.03 -13.23 5.13
C LEU A 396 -14.31 -12.86 3.83
N GLN A 397 -12.98 -13.04 3.78
CA GLN A 397 -12.22 -12.83 2.55
C GLN A 397 -12.71 -13.77 1.44
N GLU A 398 -12.88 -15.06 1.72
CA GLU A 398 -13.37 -16.03 0.74
C GLU A 398 -14.82 -15.74 0.32
N MET A 399 -15.70 -15.44 1.27
CA MET A 399 -17.10 -15.09 0.99
C MET A 399 -17.23 -13.86 0.09
N VAL A 400 -16.48 -12.78 0.38
CA VAL A 400 -16.50 -11.55 -0.44
C VAL A 400 -15.85 -11.78 -1.80
N ALA A 401 -14.71 -12.47 -1.86
CA ALA A 401 -13.98 -12.70 -3.10
C ALA A 401 -14.75 -13.59 -4.09
N THR A 402 -15.53 -14.56 -3.59
CA THR A 402 -16.34 -15.48 -4.40
C THR A 402 -17.76 -14.98 -4.65
N ARG A 403 -18.15 -13.85 -4.03
CA ARG A 403 -19.53 -13.36 -3.99
C ARG A 403 -20.51 -14.46 -3.55
N MET A 404 -20.14 -15.16 -2.47
CA MET A 404 -20.91 -16.27 -1.93
C MET A 404 -22.35 -15.84 -1.64
N ASP A 405 -23.31 -16.69 -2.01
CA ASP A 405 -24.73 -16.43 -1.78
C ASP A 405 -25.05 -16.47 -0.28
N ILE A 406 -25.34 -15.31 0.30
CA ILE A 406 -25.70 -15.16 1.72
C ILE A 406 -27.20 -15.13 1.95
N THR A 407 -28.04 -15.29 0.93
CA THR A 407 -29.50 -15.28 1.05
C THR A 407 -30.01 -16.17 2.20
N PRO A 408 -29.45 -17.38 2.46
CA PRO A 408 -29.88 -18.23 3.57
C PRO A 408 -29.67 -17.65 4.97
N ILE A 409 -28.75 -16.69 5.14
CA ILE A 409 -28.43 -16.08 6.44
C ILE A 409 -28.71 -14.58 6.49
N ARG A 410 -29.10 -13.97 5.37
CA ARG A 410 -29.24 -12.53 5.23
C ARG A 410 -30.19 -11.94 6.25
N ASP A 411 -31.38 -12.51 6.42
CA ASP A 411 -32.37 -12.00 7.38
C ASP A 411 -31.87 -12.07 8.82
N ARG A 412 -31.09 -13.12 9.17
CA ARG A 412 -30.45 -13.23 10.49
C ARG A 412 -29.37 -12.17 10.70
N LEU A 413 -28.59 -11.88 9.65
CA LEU A 413 -27.54 -10.85 9.70
C LEU A 413 -28.11 -9.43 9.85
N LEU A 414 -29.34 -9.18 9.36
CA LEU A 414 -29.99 -7.87 9.41
C LEU A 414 -30.78 -7.61 10.69
N GLN A 415 -30.85 -8.58 11.62
CA GLN A 415 -31.51 -8.37 12.90
C GLN A 415 -30.71 -7.37 13.77
N PRO A 416 -31.39 -6.45 14.50
CA PRO A 416 -30.72 -5.60 15.47
C PRO A 416 -29.95 -6.44 16.49
N GLU A 417 -28.72 -6.04 16.81
CA GLU A 417 -27.83 -6.73 17.77
C GLU A 417 -27.54 -8.20 17.42
N ALA A 418 -27.69 -8.59 16.14
CA ALA A 418 -27.35 -9.93 15.69
C ALA A 418 -25.91 -10.31 16.07
N PRO A 419 -25.66 -11.54 16.55
CA PRO A 419 -24.31 -12.03 16.82
C PRO A 419 -23.61 -12.37 15.49
N LEU A 420 -23.25 -11.33 14.73
CA LEU A 420 -22.77 -11.43 13.34
C LEU A 420 -21.64 -12.45 13.19
N GLY A 421 -20.67 -12.43 14.11
CA GLY A 421 -19.55 -13.36 14.08
C GLY A 421 -19.97 -14.82 14.20
N GLN A 422 -20.95 -15.13 15.06
CA GLN A 422 -21.47 -16.49 15.22
C GLN A 422 -22.25 -16.92 13.97
N ILE A 423 -23.12 -16.04 13.45
CA ILE A 423 -23.92 -16.32 12.24
C ILE A 423 -23.01 -16.65 11.05
N VAL A 424 -21.96 -15.85 10.84
CA VAL A 424 -20.98 -16.07 9.77
C VAL A 424 -20.21 -17.38 9.99
N MET A 425 -19.73 -17.65 11.21
CA MET A 425 -19.02 -18.90 11.50
C MET A 425 -19.87 -20.14 11.29
N ASP A 426 -21.13 -20.12 11.76
CA ASP A 426 -22.06 -21.23 11.60
C ASP A 426 -22.28 -21.51 10.11
N PHE A 427 -22.57 -20.47 9.33
CA PHE A 427 -22.76 -20.59 7.87
C PHE A 427 -21.51 -21.07 7.15
N TRP A 428 -20.35 -20.55 7.53
CA TRP A 428 -19.07 -20.96 6.95
C TRP A 428 -18.78 -22.45 7.20
N SER A 429 -19.18 -22.95 8.37
CA SER A 429 -18.98 -24.35 8.76
C SER A 429 -19.90 -25.32 8.01
N THR A 430 -21.03 -24.87 7.46
CA THR A 430 -21.96 -25.74 6.71
C THR A 430 -21.60 -25.89 5.24
N ILE A 431 -20.65 -25.11 4.72
CA ILE A 431 -20.26 -25.07 3.31
C ILE A 431 -18.90 -25.76 3.07
N LYS A 432 -18.12 -25.96 4.13
CA LYS A 432 -16.92 -26.81 4.13
C LYS A 432 -17.28 -28.26 4.39
#